data_AF-A0A962W0G1-F1
#
_entry.id   AF-A0A962W0G1-F1
#
_cell.length_a   1.000
_cell.length_b   1.000
_cell.length_c   1.000
_cell.angle_alpha   90.00
_cell.angle_beta   90.00
_cell.angle_gamma   90.00
#
_symmetry.space_group_name_H-M   'P 1'
#
loop_
_entity.id
_entity.type
_entity.pdbx_description
1 polymer ?
#
loop_
_entity_poly.entity_id
_entity_poly.type
_entity_poly.pdbx_seq_one_letter_code
_entity_poly.pdbx_strand_id
1 'polypeptide(L)'
;MSRKEFDKRINSDAIAGRAIRLCAIFEDRLNNILAEYFALRDRWGDFHEHFLERMSLIQKLDLLQKLDFGSGSKSRTNFVASLKSLRKLRNVMAHNYSLHNEEELSKLYSDQNIRKWVLNYPKSFSDEKRNMEVRTTKLWKFANATRKS
;
A
#
# COMPACT_ATOMS: atom_id res chain seq x y z
N MET A 1 0.74 4.71 24.75
CA MET A 1 1.72 5.46 23.94
C MET A 1 1.22 6.89 23.80
N SER A 2 2.10 7.88 23.97
CA SER A 2 1.71 9.30 24.12
C SER A 2 1.78 10.09 22.81
N ARG A 3 1.02 11.19 22.75
CA ARG A 3 1.05 12.19 21.66
C ARG A 3 2.45 12.74 21.41
N LYS A 4 3.20 13.05 22.46
CA LYS A 4 4.58 13.56 22.38
C LYS A 4 5.52 12.64 21.61
N GLU A 5 5.36 11.32 21.76
CA GLU A 5 6.16 10.33 21.02
C GLU A 5 5.74 10.25 19.55
N PHE A 6 4.46 10.45 19.24
CA PHE A 6 3.97 10.51 17.87
C PHE A 6 4.58 11.71 17.13
N ASP A 7 4.52 12.90 17.74
CA ASP A 7 5.00 14.15 17.13
C ASP A 7 6.51 14.10 16.84
N LYS A 8 7.28 13.46 17.72
CA LYS A 8 8.72 13.23 17.51
C LYS A 8 9.00 12.28 16.34
N ARG A 9 8.14 11.28 16.11
CA ARG A 9 8.37 10.21 15.15
C ARG A 9 7.77 10.46 13.77
N ILE A 10 6.67 11.21 13.68
CA ILE A 10 5.95 11.42 12.40
C ILE A 10 6.83 12.11 11.35
N ASN A 11 7.79 12.95 11.78
CA ASN A 11 8.77 13.63 10.92
C ASN A 11 10.12 12.87 10.83
N SER A 12 10.19 11.59 11.22
CA SER A 12 11.44 10.83 11.19
C SER A 12 11.77 10.33 9.78
N ASP A 13 12.95 10.67 9.28
CA ASP A 13 13.50 10.16 8.01
C ASP A 13 13.52 8.63 7.93
N ALA A 14 13.76 7.96 9.07
CA ALA A 14 13.75 6.51 9.13
C ALA A 14 12.37 5.92 8.81
N ILE A 15 11.30 6.51 9.34
CA ILE A 15 9.93 6.06 9.07
C ILE A 15 9.51 6.47 7.66
N ALA A 16 9.85 7.69 7.23
CA ALA A 16 9.58 8.19 5.89
C ALA A 16 10.21 7.30 4.81
N GLY A 17 11.52 7.05 4.91
CA GLY A 17 12.25 6.17 3.99
C GLY A 17 11.69 4.75 3.98
N ARG A 18 11.25 4.23 5.14
CA ARG A 18 10.61 2.91 5.21
C ARG A 18 9.23 2.89 4.56
N ALA A 19 8.40 3.92 4.76
CA ALA A 19 7.08 4.05 4.15
C ALA A 19 7.15 4.19 2.64
N ILE A 20 8.05 5.04 2.13
CA ILE A 20 8.29 5.21 0.70
C ILE A 20 8.70 3.88 0.06
N ARG A 21 9.71 3.22 0.62
CA ARG A 21 10.22 1.94 0.08
C ARG A 21 9.16 0.85 0.11
N LEU A 22 8.43 0.71 1.22
CA LEU A 22 7.40 -0.31 1.34
C LEU A 22 6.25 -0.05 0.36
N CYS A 23 5.82 1.21 0.22
CA CYS A 23 4.76 1.56 -0.72
C CYS A 23 5.16 1.25 -2.16
N ALA A 24 6.39 1.58 -2.56
CA ALA A 24 6.91 1.28 -3.90
C ALA A 24 6.94 -0.23 -4.20
N ILE A 25 7.45 -1.05 -3.27
CA ILE A 25 7.50 -2.51 -3.43
C ILE A 25 6.10 -3.10 -3.66
N PHE A 26 5.11 -2.62 -2.92
CA PHE A 26 3.76 -3.19 -3.02
C PHE A 26 2.91 -2.59 -4.12
N GLU A 27 3.24 -1.39 -4.60
CA GLU A 27 2.71 -0.86 -5.85
C GLU A 27 3.22 -1.67 -7.05
N ASP A 28 4.52 -1.99 -7.11
CA ASP A 28 5.07 -2.87 -8.14
C ASP A 28 4.42 -4.26 -8.13
N ARG A 29 4.25 -4.87 -6.95
CA ARG A 29 3.51 -6.14 -6.82
C ARG A 29 2.05 -6.03 -7.27
N LEU A 30 1.41 -4.89 -7.04
CA LEU A 30 0.05 -4.63 -7.53
C LEU A 30 0.04 -4.56 -9.06
N ASN A 31 1.02 -3.89 -9.69
CA ASN A 31 1.15 -3.88 -11.15
C ASN A 31 1.24 -5.31 -11.68
N ASN A 32 2.11 -6.13 -11.09
CA ASN A 32 2.26 -7.54 -11.47
C ASN A 32 0.95 -8.34 -11.34
N ILE A 33 0.18 -8.14 -10.25
CA ILE A 33 -1.12 -8.81 -10.06
C ILE A 33 -2.13 -8.38 -11.13
N LEU A 34 -2.22 -7.08 -11.42
CA LEU A 34 -3.16 -6.55 -12.41
C LEU A 34 -2.79 -6.99 -13.83
N ALA A 35 -1.51 -6.95 -14.18
CA ALA A 35 -1.03 -7.44 -15.47
C ALA A 35 -1.30 -8.93 -15.63
N GLU A 36 -1.06 -9.73 -14.59
CA GLU A 36 -1.34 -11.17 -14.61
C GLU A 36 -2.86 -11.47 -14.74
N TYR A 37 -3.71 -10.62 -14.16
CA TYR A 37 -5.17 -10.79 -14.22
C TYR A 37 -5.76 -10.43 -15.60
N PHE A 38 -5.28 -9.35 -16.23
CA PHE A 38 -5.89 -8.80 -17.45
C PHE A 38 -5.17 -9.17 -18.74
N ALA A 39 -3.85 -9.36 -18.72
CA ALA A 39 -3.07 -9.49 -19.93
C ALA A 39 -2.69 -10.94 -20.22
N LEU A 40 -2.87 -11.34 -21.48
CA LEU A 40 -2.20 -12.53 -22.03
C LEU A 40 -0.69 -12.33 -21.98
N ARG A 41 0.07 -13.43 -21.90
CA ARG A 41 1.53 -13.41 -21.71
C ARG A 41 2.24 -12.48 -22.70
N ASP A 42 1.79 -12.50 -23.95
CA ASP A 42 2.43 -11.79 -25.06
C ASP A 42 2.15 -10.27 -25.03
N ARG A 43 1.09 -9.84 -24.32
CA ARG A 43 0.71 -8.43 -24.15
C ARG A 43 1.02 -7.90 -22.74
N TRP A 44 1.69 -8.70 -21.93
CA TRP A 44 1.96 -8.37 -20.53
C TRP A 44 2.83 -7.10 -20.42
N GLY A 45 3.89 -7.00 -21.23
CA GLY A 45 4.79 -5.85 -21.27
C GLY A 45 4.07 -4.57 -21.67
N ASP A 46 3.36 -4.61 -22.80
CA ASP A 46 2.60 -3.46 -23.31
C ASP A 46 1.53 -2.99 -22.32
N PHE A 47 0.81 -3.92 -21.69
CA PHE A 47 -0.17 -3.57 -20.68
C PHE A 47 0.48 -2.92 -19.44
N HIS A 48 1.62 -3.46 -19.01
CA HIS A 48 2.37 -2.90 -17.90
C HIS A 48 2.86 -1.48 -18.20
N GLU A 49 3.55 -1.29 -19.32
CA GLU A 49 4.18 -0.02 -19.69
C GLU A 49 3.19 1.06 -20.12
N HIS A 50 2.19 0.71 -20.93
CA HIS A 50 1.29 1.70 -21.53
C HIS A 50 0.05 1.98 -20.70
N PHE A 51 -0.34 1.07 -19.79
CA PHE A 51 -1.49 1.27 -18.91
C PHE A 51 -1.08 1.42 -17.45
N LEU A 52 -0.44 0.39 -16.86
CA LEU A 52 -0.23 0.37 -15.41
C LEU A 52 0.73 1.46 -14.92
N GLU A 53 1.83 1.73 -15.62
CA GLU A 53 2.75 2.81 -15.25
C GLU A 53 2.12 4.21 -15.33
N ARG A 54 1.08 4.39 -16.15
CA ARG A 54 0.37 5.67 -16.28
C ARG A 54 -0.77 5.84 -15.27
N MET A 55 -1.15 4.77 -14.58
CA MET A 55 -2.19 4.82 -13.56
C MET A 55 -1.61 5.26 -12.21
N SER A 56 -2.32 6.14 -11.52
CA SER A 56 -2.03 6.41 -10.12
C SER A 56 -2.31 5.19 -9.24
N LEU A 57 -1.59 5.05 -8.13
CA LEU A 57 -1.81 3.97 -7.16
C LEU A 57 -3.28 3.87 -6.71
N ILE A 58 -4.00 4.99 -6.60
CA ILE A 58 -5.42 4.93 -6.20
C ILE A 58 -6.30 4.31 -7.27
N GLN A 59 -6.06 4.64 -8.55
CA GLN A 59 -6.78 4.03 -9.67
C GLN A 59 -6.52 2.53 -9.73
N LYS A 60 -5.27 2.09 -9.52
CA LYS A 60 -4.90 0.67 -9.46
C LYS A 60 -5.62 -0.06 -8.31
N LEU A 61 -5.70 0.56 -7.14
CA LEU A 61 -6.38 0.01 -5.97
C LEU A 61 -7.90 -0.07 -6.15
N ASP A 62 -8.50 0.94 -6.75
CA ASP A 62 -9.94 0.96 -7.03
C ASP A 62 -10.30 -0.04 -8.13
N LEU A 63 -9.42 -0.23 -9.13
CA LEU A 63 -9.54 -1.30 -10.11
C LEU A 63 -9.47 -2.67 -9.42
N LEU A 64 -8.43 -2.93 -8.61
CA LEU A 64 -8.29 -4.18 -7.88
C LEU A 64 -9.53 -4.48 -7.02
N GLN A 65 -10.09 -3.49 -6.34
CA GLN A 65 -11.26 -3.65 -5.47
C GLN A 65 -12.52 -4.11 -6.22
N LYS A 66 -12.65 -3.78 -7.51
CA LYS A 66 -13.78 -4.14 -8.36
C LYS A 66 -13.66 -5.54 -8.98
N LEU A 67 -12.46 -6.09 -9.04
CA LEU A 67 -12.22 -7.41 -9.62
C LEU A 67 -12.76 -8.53 -8.74
N ASP A 68 -13.39 -9.53 -9.33
CA ASP A 68 -13.78 -10.73 -8.58
C ASP A 68 -12.54 -11.61 -8.34
N PHE A 69 -12.31 -11.90 -7.06
CA PHE A 69 -11.23 -12.76 -6.59
C PHE A 69 -11.75 -14.02 -5.91
N GLY A 70 -13.07 -14.29 -5.92
CA GLY A 70 -13.67 -15.46 -5.28
C GLY A 70 -13.17 -15.66 -3.84
N SER A 71 -12.53 -16.80 -3.58
CA SER A 71 -11.90 -17.12 -2.29
C SER A 71 -10.78 -16.16 -1.85
N GLY A 72 -10.18 -15.44 -2.80
CA GLY A 72 -9.21 -14.37 -2.60
C GLY A 72 -9.79 -13.02 -2.16
N SER A 73 -11.11 -12.85 -2.13
CA SER A 73 -11.78 -11.57 -1.83
C SER A 73 -11.37 -10.94 -0.49
N LYS A 74 -11.19 -11.75 0.56
CA LYS A 74 -10.69 -11.25 1.86
C LYS A 74 -9.25 -10.75 1.76
N SER A 75 -8.40 -11.45 1.00
CA SER A 75 -7.01 -11.03 0.77
C SER A 75 -6.95 -9.73 -0.02
N ARG A 76 -7.82 -9.58 -1.03
CA ARG A 76 -7.99 -8.37 -1.85
C ARG A 76 -8.35 -7.17 -0.98
N THR A 77 -9.45 -7.27 -0.25
CA THR A 77 -9.94 -6.18 0.63
C THR A 77 -8.88 -5.76 1.65
N ASN A 78 -8.23 -6.74 2.31
CA ASN A 78 -7.20 -6.43 3.30
C ASN A 78 -5.92 -5.85 2.68
N PHE A 79 -5.52 -6.32 1.49
CA PHE A 79 -4.38 -5.75 0.78
C PHE A 79 -4.65 -4.30 0.36
N VAL A 80 -5.83 -4.03 -0.21
CA VAL A 80 -6.26 -2.68 -0.59
C VAL A 80 -6.29 -1.76 0.62
N ALA A 81 -6.88 -2.18 1.74
CA ALA A 81 -6.92 -1.38 2.96
C ALA A 81 -5.52 -1.04 3.49
N SER A 82 -4.62 -2.02 3.56
CA SER A 82 -3.25 -1.80 4.02
C SER A 82 -2.45 -0.90 3.09
N LEU A 83 -2.56 -1.07 1.78
CA LEU A 83 -1.82 -0.25 0.82
C LEU A 83 -2.40 1.17 0.73
N LYS A 84 -3.71 1.37 0.87
CA LYS A 84 -4.33 2.71 1.01
C LYS A 84 -3.80 3.43 2.26
N SER A 85 -3.74 2.72 3.38
CA SER A 85 -3.21 3.23 4.66
C SER A 85 -1.72 3.59 4.57
N LEU A 86 -0.90 2.72 3.97
CA LEU A 86 0.52 2.96 3.75
C LEU A 86 0.76 4.13 2.79
N ARG A 87 -0.03 4.25 1.71
CA ARG A 87 0.01 5.39 0.79
C ARG A 87 -0.30 6.69 1.52
N LYS A 88 -1.31 6.71 2.40
CA LYS A 88 -1.64 7.89 3.20
C LYS A 88 -0.45 8.31 4.07
N LEU A 89 0.17 7.36 4.77
CA LEU A 89 1.37 7.63 5.57
C LEU A 89 2.53 8.16 4.72
N ARG A 90 2.82 7.52 3.59
CA ARG A 90 3.85 7.96 2.65
C ARG A 90 3.62 9.40 2.22
N ASN A 91 2.40 9.75 1.83
CA ASN A 91 2.06 11.11 1.40
C ASN A 91 2.25 12.13 2.54
N VAL A 92 1.78 11.80 3.74
CA VAL A 92 1.99 12.64 4.94
C VAL A 92 3.48 12.89 5.17
N MET A 93 4.32 11.86 5.04
CA MET A 93 5.77 11.98 5.27
C MET A 93 6.53 12.63 4.12
N ALA A 94 6.10 12.44 2.88
CA ALA A 94 6.76 13.01 1.70
C ALA A 94 6.49 14.52 1.54
N HIS A 95 5.34 15.00 2.01
CA HIS A 95 4.95 16.40 1.90
C HIS A 95 5.27 17.25 3.13
N ASN A 96 5.72 16.62 4.23
CA ASN A 96 5.98 17.32 5.47
C ASN A 96 7.42 17.14 5.93
N TYR A 97 8.31 17.99 5.39
CA TYR A 97 9.64 18.18 5.96
C TYR A 97 9.60 18.74 7.39
N SER A 98 8.46 19.31 7.79
CA SER A 98 8.19 19.73 9.17
C SER A 98 6.70 20.02 9.37
N LEU A 99 5.94 19.04 9.90
CA LEU A 99 4.60 19.31 10.42
C LEU A 99 4.71 20.31 11.59
N HIS A 100 4.45 21.58 11.32
CA HIS A 100 4.45 22.66 12.33
C HIS A 100 3.03 23.09 12.74
N ASN A 101 2.00 22.60 12.04
CA ASN A 101 0.62 22.93 12.33
C ASN A 101 0.01 21.93 13.34
N GLU A 102 -0.33 22.42 14.53
CA GLU A 102 -0.93 21.62 15.61
C GLU A 102 -2.28 21.00 15.23
N GLU A 103 -3.07 21.68 14.38
CA GLU A 103 -4.34 21.16 13.88
C GLU A 103 -4.12 19.94 12.98
N GLU A 104 -3.13 20.00 12.10
CA GLU A 104 -2.77 18.90 11.21
C GLU A 104 -2.20 17.72 11.99
N LEU A 105 -1.30 17.97 12.94
CA LEU A 105 -0.80 16.94 13.85
C LEU A 105 -1.95 16.28 14.63
N SER A 106 -2.93 17.05 15.08
CA SER A 106 -4.13 16.56 15.77
C SER A 106 -4.98 15.65 14.88
N LYS A 107 -5.18 16.01 13.61
CA LYS A 107 -5.85 15.18 12.61
C LYS A 107 -5.08 13.88 12.31
N LEU A 108 -3.75 13.94 12.26
CA LEU A 108 -2.93 12.76 11.97
C LEU A 108 -2.87 11.77 13.13
N TYR A 109 -2.86 12.26 14.36
CA TYR A 109 -2.87 11.41 15.55
C TYR A 109 -4.23 10.77 15.83
N SER A 110 -5.33 11.43 15.45
CA SER A 110 -6.67 10.84 15.56
C SER A 110 -6.90 9.72 14.53
N ASP A 111 -6.14 9.71 13.42
CA ASP A 111 -6.12 8.59 12.49
C ASP A 111 -5.43 7.37 13.12
N GLN A 112 -6.22 6.36 13.48
CA GLN A 112 -5.74 5.14 14.12
C GLN A 112 -4.71 4.38 13.29
N ASN A 113 -4.81 4.40 11.96
CA ASN A 113 -3.89 3.70 11.09
C ASN A 113 -2.54 4.39 11.07
N ILE A 114 -2.51 5.71 10.87
CA ILE A 114 -1.29 6.51 10.91
C ILE A 114 -0.63 6.39 12.28
N ARG A 115 -1.42 6.54 13.35
CA ARG A 115 -0.94 6.39 14.72
C ARG A 115 -0.31 5.01 14.96
N LYS A 116 -0.93 3.93 14.50
CA LYS A 116 -0.39 2.57 14.61
C LYS A 116 0.94 2.42 13.87
N TRP A 117 1.07 2.98 12.67
CA TRP A 117 2.31 2.92 11.92
C TRP A 117 3.47 3.59 12.66
N VAL A 118 3.24 4.82 13.12
CA VAL A 118 4.26 5.68 13.72
C VAL A 118 4.66 5.19 15.12
N LEU A 119 3.67 4.95 15.99
CA LEU A 119 3.95 4.62 17.39
C LEU A 119 4.48 3.19 17.56
N ASN A 120 4.07 2.25 16.71
CA ASN A 120 4.50 0.86 16.80
C ASN A 120 5.70 0.54 15.86
N TYR A 121 6.33 1.57 15.29
CA TYR A 121 7.56 1.40 14.52
C TYR A 121 8.69 0.82 15.39
N PRO A 122 9.50 -0.14 14.89
CA PRO A 122 9.51 -0.70 13.53
C PRO A 122 8.58 -1.88 13.31
N LYS A 123 7.98 -2.43 14.37
CA LYS A 123 7.22 -3.68 14.34
C LYS A 123 6.01 -3.62 13.39
N SER A 124 5.26 -2.52 13.39
CA SER A 124 4.11 -2.31 12.49
C SER A 124 4.48 -2.50 11.02
N PHE A 125 5.64 -1.98 10.60
CA PHE A 125 6.17 -2.11 9.24
C PHE A 125 6.56 -3.53 8.89
N SER A 126 7.27 -4.20 9.79
CA SER A 126 7.69 -5.58 9.57
C SER A 126 6.50 -6.54 9.51
N ASP A 127 5.54 -6.39 10.42
CA ASP A 127 4.34 -7.21 10.46
C ASP A 127 3.49 -7.00 9.21
N GLU A 128 3.27 -5.75 8.81
CA GLU A 128 2.42 -5.46 7.66
C GLU A 128 3.10 -5.80 6.34
N LYS A 129 4.43 -5.66 6.22
CA LYS A 129 5.20 -6.20 5.09
C LYS A 129 4.92 -7.69 4.90
N ARG A 130 5.09 -8.49 5.96
CA ARG A 130 4.85 -9.93 5.93
C ARG A 130 3.40 -10.25 5.56
N ASN A 131 2.44 -9.54 6.16
CA ASN A 131 1.02 -9.73 5.88
C ASN A 131 0.68 -9.43 4.41
N MET A 132 1.21 -8.32 3.88
CA MET A 132 0.98 -7.92 2.51
C MET A 132 1.69 -8.87 1.53
N GLU A 133 2.88 -9.39 1.84
CA GLU A 133 3.54 -10.46 1.07
C GLU A 133 2.62 -11.68 0.93
N VAL A 134 2.10 -12.20 2.05
CA VAL A 134 1.17 -13.34 2.03
C VAL A 134 -0.07 -13.05 1.19
N ARG A 135 -0.65 -11.85 1.32
CA ARG A 135 -1.84 -11.45 0.56
C ARG A 135 -1.53 -11.34 -0.94
N THR A 136 -0.42 -10.70 -1.32
CA THR A 136 0.00 -10.60 -2.73
C THR A 136 0.22 -11.96 -3.36
N THR A 137 0.84 -12.90 -2.66
CA THR A 137 1.01 -14.27 -3.16
C THR A 137 -0.32 -14.96 -3.43
N LYS A 138 -1.32 -14.80 -2.54
CA LYS A 138 -2.66 -15.37 -2.73
C LYS A 138 -3.38 -14.74 -3.92
N LEU A 139 -3.29 -13.41 -4.05
CA LEU A 139 -3.89 -12.68 -5.18
C LEU A 139 -3.24 -13.06 -6.50
N TRP A 140 -1.92 -13.13 -6.55
CA TRP A 140 -1.19 -13.55 -7.75
C TRP A 140 -1.56 -14.96 -8.19
N LYS A 141 -1.64 -15.93 -7.24
CA LYS A 141 -2.08 -17.30 -7.55
C LYS A 141 -3.48 -17.33 -8.16
N PHE A 142 -4.40 -16.51 -7.62
CA PHE A 142 -5.74 -16.40 -8.17
C PHE A 142 -5.71 -15.79 -9.58
N ALA A 143 -5.04 -14.66 -9.77
CA ALA A 143 -4.92 -14.00 -11.07
C ALA A 143 -4.34 -14.94 -12.15
N ASN A 144 -3.28 -15.69 -11.80
CA ASN A 144 -2.69 -16.69 -12.70
C ASN A 144 -3.67 -17.83 -13.05
N ALA A 145 -4.51 -18.25 -12.10
CA ALA A 145 -5.51 -19.28 -12.33
C ALA A 145 -6.63 -18.78 -13.25
N THR A 146 -7.14 -17.57 -13.01
CA THR A 146 -8.16 -16.93 -13.86
C THR A 146 -7.68 -16.72 -15.28
N ARG A 147 -6.39 -16.43 -15.49
CA ARG A 147 -5.84 -16.32 -16.84
C ARG A 147 -5.83 -17.65 -17.62
N LYS A 148 -5.87 -18.79 -16.93
CA LYS A 148 -5.82 -20.13 -17.54
C LYS A 148 -7.21 -20.73 -17.81
N SER A 149 -8.26 -20.16 -17.22
CA SER A 149 -9.66 -20.56 -17.42
C SER A 149 -10.30 -19.80 -18.56
#